data_AF-A0A0F2J954-F1
#
_entry.id   AF-A0A0F2J954-F1
#
_cell.length_a   1.000
_cell.length_b   1.000
_cell.length_c   1.000
_cell.angle_alpha   90.00
_cell.angle_beta   90.00
_cell.angle_gamma   90.00
#
_symmetry.space_group_name_H-M   'P 1'
#
loop_
_entity.id
_entity.type
_entity.pdbx_description
1 polymer ?
#
loop_
_entity_poly.entity_id
_entity_poly.type
_entity_poly.pdbx_seq_one_letter_code
_entity_poly.pdbx_strand_id
1 'polypeptide(L)'
;MKADEYFKSAFIGFFELEADSHNDKLQYRLAQMLYTGTGTEKDAVKAVDYLEQSAKLGNVNAQYLLAKIYLEPDSGLENVEKALKWLGKATENGNAQAQYALGKLYRDGNHVEKDIVKAVALFKLSAEQENQFAQYALGKLYLFGEEIPKDVEAAVKWLSASAEQENSFAQYTLGKLYVEGKEVPKDVETGLKLLTASAEQGNQFAQFQLGKIYLAGKEVEQDKALATHWLSLSAAQGNEYAQLLLEKMDATEVEIILILMQLFSTQNQSQNHSRNYPLSRLEGHALREKILDLKFGSGMNWDKGQGYER
;
A
#
# COMPACT_ATOMS: atom_id res chain seq x y z
N MET A 1 -13.34 -28.65 -12.19
CA MET A 1 -14.01 -29.98 -12.22
C MET A 1 -13.50 -30.89 -11.11
N LYS A 2 -12.35 -31.58 -11.20
CA LYS A 2 -11.89 -32.47 -10.11
C LYS A 2 -11.59 -31.74 -8.79
N ALA A 3 -10.96 -30.56 -8.85
CA ALA A 3 -10.68 -29.77 -7.64
C ALA A 3 -11.95 -29.36 -6.90
N ASP A 4 -12.99 -28.95 -7.63
CA ASP A 4 -14.27 -28.53 -7.03
C ASP A 4 -14.99 -29.70 -6.34
N GLU A 5 -14.92 -30.90 -6.90
CA GLU A 5 -15.43 -32.13 -6.26
C GLU A 5 -14.70 -32.44 -4.95
N TYR A 6 -13.38 -32.27 -4.92
CA TYR A 6 -12.60 -32.42 -3.68
C TYR A 6 -12.97 -31.36 -2.64
N PHE A 7 -13.15 -30.09 -3.04
CA PHE A 7 -13.58 -29.04 -2.11
C PHE A 7 -14.99 -29.28 -1.58
N LYS A 8 -15.92 -29.77 -2.41
CA LYS A 8 -17.26 -30.18 -1.98
C LYS A 8 -17.21 -31.34 -0.99
N SER A 9 -16.41 -32.36 -1.30
CA SER A 9 -16.24 -33.52 -0.41
C SER A 9 -15.62 -33.11 0.93
N ALA A 10 -14.63 -32.21 0.90
CA ALA A 10 -14.02 -31.65 2.10
C ALA A 10 -15.03 -30.83 2.91
N PHE A 11 -15.85 -30.00 2.27
CA PHE A 11 -16.88 -29.22 2.94
C PHE A 11 -17.86 -30.12 3.69
N ILE A 12 -18.39 -31.15 3.01
CA ILE A 12 -19.33 -32.11 3.60
C ILE A 12 -18.66 -32.84 4.78
N GLY A 13 -17.45 -33.37 4.59
CA GLY A 13 -16.74 -34.07 5.66
C GLY A 13 -16.43 -33.18 6.86
N PHE A 14 -16.06 -31.91 6.64
CA PHE A 14 -15.87 -30.95 7.73
C PHE A 14 -17.18 -30.61 8.45
N PHE A 15 -18.27 -30.49 7.71
CA PHE A 15 -19.58 -30.21 8.27
C PHE A 15 -20.09 -31.35 9.15
N GLU A 16 -19.90 -32.60 8.71
CA GLU A 16 -20.23 -33.79 9.49
C GLU A 16 -19.38 -33.89 10.77
N LEU A 17 -18.07 -33.67 10.68
CA LEU A 17 -17.18 -33.69 11.85
C LEU A 17 -17.50 -32.59 12.87
N GLU A 18 -18.03 -31.46 12.42
CA GLU A 18 -18.38 -30.34 13.30
C GLU A 18 -19.61 -30.63 14.16
N ALA A 19 -20.49 -31.53 13.71
CA ALA A 19 -21.67 -31.93 14.48
C ALA A 19 -21.32 -32.55 15.84
N ASP A 20 -20.14 -33.18 15.94
CA ASP A 20 -19.68 -33.86 17.15
C ASP A 20 -18.52 -33.15 17.86
N SER A 21 -17.61 -32.51 17.10
CA SER A 21 -16.32 -32.04 17.66
C SER A 21 -16.34 -30.63 18.23
N HIS A 22 -17.18 -29.73 17.69
CA HIS A 22 -17.24 -28.31 18.04
C HIS A 22 -15.87 -27.64 18.15
N ASN A 23 -15.00 -27.93 17.18
CA ASN A 23 -13.59 -27.54 17.23
C ASN A 23 -13.38 -26.17 16.57
N ASP A 24 -12.60 -25.31 17.23
CA ASP A 24 -12.34 -23.95 16.78
C ASP A 24 -11.73 -23.88 15.36
N LYS A 25 -10.80 -24.77 15.02
CA LYS A 25 -10.15 -24.82 13.70
C LYS A 25 -11.11 -25.30 12.61
N LEU A 26 -11.99 -26.24 12.96
CA LEU A 26 -12.98 -26.78 12.04
C LEU A 26 -14.05 -25.75 11.71
N GLN A 27 -14.58 -25.08 12.74
CA GLN A 27 -15.49 -23.95 12.61
C GLN A 27 -14.86 -22.83 11.78
N TYR A 28 -13.60 -22.47 12.06
CA TYR A 28 -12.88 -21.49 11.25
C TYR A 28 -12.78 -21.91 9.78
N ARG A 29 -12.48 -23.18 9.51
CA ARG A 29 -12.37 -23.70 8.14
C ARG A 29 -13.71 -23.69 7.41
N LEU A 30 -14.78 -24.14 8.06
CA LEU A 30 -16.14 -24.10 7.51
C LEU A 30 -16.56 -22.66 7.19
N ALA A 31 -16.28 -21.73 8.10
CA ALA A 31 -16.53 -20.32 7.87
C ALA A 31 -15.79 -19.78 6.64
N GLN A 32 -14.50 -20.09 6.48
CA GLN A 32 -13.75 -19.66 5.29
C GLN A 32 -14.39 -20.17 4.00
N MET A 33 -14.76 -21.45 3.98
CA MET A 33 -15.37 -22.09 2.80
C MET A 33 -16.74 -21.47 2.47
N LEU A 34 -17.57 -21.19 3.46
CA LEU A 34 -18.86 -20.49 3.29
C LEU A 34 -18.67 -19.03 2.87
N TYR A 35 -17.65 -18.34 3.39
CA TYR A 35 -17.39 -16.94 3.05
C TYR A 35 -16.89 -16.79 1.61
N THR A 36 -16.06 -17.70 1.13
CA THR A 36 -15.50 -17.68 -0.23
C THR A 36 -16.34 -18.43 -1.27
N GLY A 37 -17.25 -19.31 -0.84
CA GLY A 37 -17.94 -20.25 -1.72
C GLY A 37 -17.05 -21.39 -2.22
N THR A 38 -15.96 -21.71 -1.51
CA THR A 38 -15.06 -22.79 -1.91
C THR A 38 -15.64 -24.13 -1.47
N GLY A 39 -16.10 -24.95 -2.42
CA GLY A 39 -16.71 -26.25 -2.13
C GLY A 39 -18.16 -26.19 -1.62
N THR A 40 -18.77 -25.00 -1.59
CA THR A 40 -20.16 -24.77 -1.18
C THR A 40 -20.68 -23.48 -1.83
N GLU A 41 -21.97 -23.20 -1.75
CA GLU A 41 -22.48 -21.88 -2.12
C GLU A 41 -22.03 -20.83 -1.10
N LYS A 42 -21.78 -19.60 -1.56
CA LYS A 42 -21.40 -18.51 -0.67
C LYS A 42 -22.55 -18.19 0.28
N ASP A 43 -22.27 -18.23 1.58
CA ASP A 43 -23.22 -17.91 2.64
C ASP A 43 -22.50 -17.15 3.75
N ALA A 44 -22.47 -15.81 3.62
CA ALA A 44 -21.73 -14.94 4.53
C ALA A 44 -22.33 -14.92 5.95
N VAL A 45 -23.64 -15.13 6.08
CA VAL A 45 -24.32 -15.16 7.38
C VAL A 45 -23.90 -16.42 8.14
N LYS A 46 -24.00 -17.60 7.53
CA LYS A 46 -23.52 -18.83 8.17
C LYS A 46 -22.01 -18.81 8.41
N ALA A 47 -21.24 -18.19 7.53
CA ALA A 47 -19.81 -18.01 7.76
C ALA A 47 -19.55 -17.21 9.05
N VAL A 48 -20.28 -16.11 9.27
CA VAL A 48 -20.19 -15.33 10.51
C VAL A 48 -20.61 -16.14 11.73
N ASP A 49 -21.65 -16.97 11.64
CA ASP A 49 -22.07 -17.82 12.76
C ASP A 49 -20.96 -18.80 13.19
N TYR A 50 -20.30 -19.45 12.23
CA TYR A 50 -19.15 -20.32 12.52
C TYR A 50 -17.92 -19.54 13.00
N LEU A 51 -17.67 -18.34 12.47
CA LEU A 51 -16.60 -17.47 12.98
C LEU A 51 -16.85 -17.04 14.42
N GLU A 52 -18.09 -16.68 14.78
CA GLU A 52 -18.42 -16.32 16.15
C GLU A 52 -18.18 -17.49 17.11
N GLN A 53 -18.55 -18.71 16.72
CA GLN A 53 -18.30 -19.91 17.52
C GLN A 53 -16.78 -20.15 17.70
N SER A 54 -16.03 -20.13 16.59
CA SER A 54 -14.57 -20.32 16.61
C SER A 54 -13.86 -19.24 17.42
N ALA A 55 -14.28 -17.98 17.25
CA ALA A 55 -13.72 -16.83 17.95
C ALA A 55 -13.98 -16.87 19.46
N LYS A 56 -15.15 -17.40 19.89
CA LYS A 56 -15.49 -17.64 21.31
C LYS A 56 -14.59 -18.71 21.94
N LEU A 57 -14.14 -19.69 21.17
CA LEU A 57 -13.16 -20.70 21.59
C LEU A 57 -11.71 -20.20 21.60
N GLY A 58 -11.47 -18.94 21.24
CA GLY A 58 -10.15 -18.33 21.30
C GLY A 58 -9.36 -18.41 19.98
N ASN A 59 -9.97 -18.84 18.88
CA ASN A 59 -9.29 -18.86 17.59
C ASN A 59 -8.98 -17.42 17.12
N VAL A 60 -7.71 -17.04 17.18
CA VAL A 60 -7.26 -15.69 16.87
C VAL A 60 -7.49 -15.28 15.41
N ASN A 61 -7.45 -16.26 14.49
CA ASN A 61 -7.69 -16.02 13.07
C ASN A 61 -9.18 -15.82 12.79
N ALA A 62 -10.06 -16.53 13.50
CA ALA A 62 -11.49 -16.30 13.44
C ALA A 62 -11.87 -14.94 14.02
N GLN A 63 -11.28 -14.56 15.16
CA GLN A 63 -11.47 -13.23 15.75
C GLN A 63 -11.09 -12.12 14.77
N TYR A 64 -9.91 -12.23 14.14
CA TYR A 64 -9.46 -11.25 13.15
C TYR A 64 -10.33 -11.22 11.88
N LEU A 65 -10.67 -12.39 11.31
CA LEU A 65 -11.50 -12.46 10.11
C LEU A 65 -12.91 -11.90 10.36
N LEU A 66 -13.49 -12.20 11.51
CA LEU A 66 -14.79 -11.68 11.92
C LEU A 66 -14.76 -10.16 12.05
N ALA A 67 -13.70 -9.61 12.65
CA ALA A 67 -13.50 -8.18 12.72
C ALA A 67 -13.39 -7.54 11.32
N LYS A 68 -12.65 -8.17 10.40
CA LYS A 68 -12.51 -7.71 9.02
C LYS A 68 -13.86 -7.67 8.30
N ILE A 69 -14.67 -8.73 8.41
CA ILE A 69 -16.00 -8.79 7.79
C ILE A 69 -16.89 -7.66 8.32
N TYR A 70 -16.89 -7.44 9.64
CA TYR A 70 -17.69 -6.38 10.25
C TYR A 70 -17.22 -4.95 9.93
N LEU A 71 -15.98 -4.75 9.47
CA LEU A 71 -15.46 -3.46 8.99
C LEU A 71 -15.62 -3.27 7.47
N GLU A 72 -16.03 -4.30 6.73
CA GLU A 72 -16.15 -4.25 5.27
C GLU A 72 -17.52 -3.67 4.90
N PRO A 73 -17.58 -2.45 4.29
CA PRO A 73 -18.87 -1.79 4.00
C PRO A 73 -19.75 -2.60 3.06
N ASP A 74 -19.14 -3.30 2.11
CA ASP A 74 -19.85 -4.09 1.09
C ASP A 74 -20.28 -5.48 1.58
N SER A 75 -19.98 -5.84 2.84
CA SER A 75 -20.32 -7.16 3.39
C SER A 75 -21.83 -7.36 3.60
N GLY A 76 -22.60 -6.28 3.72
CA GLY A 76 -23.99 -6.32 4.19
C GLY A 76 -24.15 -6.77 5.64
N LEU A 77 -23.04 -6.95 6.37
CA LEU A 77 -22.98 -7.42 7.76
C LEU A 77 -22.30 -6.38 8.66
N GLU A 78 -22.01 -5.19 8.15
CA GLU A 78 -21.24 -4.14 8.84
C GLU A 78 -21.71 -3.93 10.28
N ASN A 79 -20.76 -3.96 11.21
CA ASN A 79 -21.00 -3.66 12.61
C ASN A 79 -19.71 -3.21 13.29
N VAL A 80 -19.48 -1.91 13.31
CA VAL A 80 -18.26 -1.30 13.85
C VAL A 80 -18.00 -1.70 15.31
N GLU A 81 -19.03 -1.78 16.15
CA GLU A 81 -18.87 -2.16 17.56
C GLU A 81 -18.35 -3.60 17.70
N LYS A 82 -19.00 -4.56 17.00
CA LYS A 82 -18.54 -5.96 16.98
C LYS A 82 -17.16 -6.09 16.35
N ALA A 83 -16.88 -5.33 15.30
CA ALA A 83 -15.57 -5.28 14.66
C ALA A 83 -14.47 -4.91 15.65
N LEU A 84 -14.61 -3.76 16.32
CA LEU A 84 -13.61 -3.29 17.29
C LEU A 84 -13.43 -4.27 18.45
N LYS A 85 -14.53 -4.87 18.93
CA LYS A 85 -14.49 -5.89 19.99
C LYS A 85 -13.67 -7.11 19.58
N TRP A 86 -13.93 -7.67 18.40
CA TRP A 86 -13.20 -8.86 17.95
C TRP A 86 -11.76 -8.54 17.52
N LEU A 87 -11.54 -7.35 16.96
CA LEU A 87 -10.20 -6.87 16.60
C LEU A 87 -9.33 -6.66 17.84
N GLY A 88 -9.90 -6.10 18.91
CA GLY A 88 -9.25 -5.97 20.21
C GLY A 88 -8.87 -7.32 20.79
N LYS A 89 -9.79 -8.29 20.81
CA LYS A 89 -9.49 -9.66 21.25
C LYS A 89 -8.39 -10.34 20.44
N ALA A 90 -8.44 -10.23 19.11
CA ALA A 90 -7.40 -10.80 18.25
C ALA A 90 -6.04 -10.15 18.53
N THR A 91 -6.02 -8.83 18.77
CA THR A 91 -4.83 -8.06 19.13
C THR A 91 -4.25 -8.52 20.48
N GLU A 92 -5.08 -8.64 21.51
CA GLU A 92 -4.71 -9.11 22.85
C GLU A 92 -4.16 -10.54 22.83
N ASN A 93 -4.72 -11.40 21.97
CA ASN A 93 -4.26 -12.77 21.76
C ASN A 93 -3.07 -12.87 20.78
N GLY A 94 -2.42 -11.76 20.44
CA GLY A 94 -1.15 -11.74 19.71
C GLY A 94 -1.28 -11.85 18.19
N ASN A 95 -2.46 -11.74 17.57
CA ASN A 95 -2.57 -11.81 16.12
C ASN A 95 -1.90 -10.60 15.45
N ALA A 96 -0.79 -10.83 14.73
CA ALA A 96 -0.01 -9.77 14.09
C ALA A 96 -0.83 -8.96 13.07
N GLN A 97 -1.76 -9.57 12.33
CA GLN A 97 -2.59 -8.85 11.36
C GLN A 97 -3.63 -7.97 12.07
N ALA A 98 -4.21 -8.44 13.17
CA ALA A 98 -5.11 -7.65 14.00
C ALA A 98 -4.41 -6.45 14.65
N GLN A 99 -3.20 -6.65 15.19
CA GLN A 99 -2.37 -5.58 15.73
C GLN A 99 -2.09 -4.49 14.67
N TYR A 100 -1.70 -4.90 13.46
CA TYR A 100 -1.52 -3.97 12.35
C TYR A 100 -2.82 -3.23 11.98
N ALA A 101 -3.93 -3.95 11.84
CA ALA A 101 -5.21 -3.36 11.49
C ALA A 101 -5.72 -2.37 12.55
N LEU A 102 -5.65 -2.72 13.84
CA LEU A 102 -6.02 -1.82 14.93
C LEU A 102 -5.07 -0.62 15.02
N GLY A 103 -3.78 -0.84 14.78
CA GLY A 103 -2.79 0.25 14.69
C GLY A 103 -3.14 1.25 13.59
N LYS A 104 -3.62 0.79 12.43
CA LYS A 104 -4.12 1.68 11.37
C LYS A 104 -5.33 2.49 11.81
N LEU A 105 -6.29 1.88 12.51
CA LEU A 105 -7.47 2.59 13.00
C LEU A 105 -7.09 3.73 13.94
N TYR A 106 -6.18 3.48 14.89
CA TYR A 106 -5.66 4.52 15.78
C TYR A 106 -4.82 5.57 15.05
N ARG A 107 -4.00 5.19 14.06
CA ARG A 107 -3.24 6.15 13.26
C ARG A 107 -4.14 7.10 12.48
N ASP A 108 -5.20 6.57 11.89
CA ASP A 108 -6.08 7.32 10.97
C ASP A 108 -7.23 8.02 11.72
N GLY A 109 -7.55 7.62 12.96
CA GLY A 109 -8.72 8.10 13.70
C GLY A 109 -10.04 7.57 13.15
N ASN A 110 -10.01 6.42 12.45
CA ASN A 110 -11.19 5.81 11.85
C ASN A 110 -11.89 4.92 12.89
N HIS A 111 -13.14 5.23 13.21
CA HIS A 111 -13.97 4.52 14.21
C HIS A 111 -13.48 4.56 15.66
N VAL A 112 -12.24 5.00 15.90
CA VAL A 112 -11.62 5.22 17.21
C VAL A 112 -10.99 6.61 17.24
N GLU A 113 -10.82 7.17 18.43
CA GLU A 113 -10.06 8.42 18.58
C GLU A 113 -8.62 8.22 18.09
N LYS A 114 -8.11 9.19 17.30
CA LYS A 114 -6.76 9.14 16.76
C LYS A 114 -5.74 9.11 17.89
N ASP A 115 -4.85 8.13 17.88
CA ASP A 115 -3.82 7.94 18.90
C ASP A 115 -2.56 7.34 18.26
N ILE A 116 -1.64 8.23 17.86
CA ILE A 116 -0.41 7.81 17.16
C ILE A 116 0.50 6.96 18.06
N VAL A 117 0.47 7.18 19.38
CA VAL A 117 1.30 6.43 20.34
C VAL A 117 0.81 4.99 20.42
N LYS A 118 -0.50 4.76 20.54
CA LYS A 118 -1.08 3.42 20.46
C LYS A 118 -0.82 2.76 19.10
N ALA A 119 -0.95 3.51 18.01
CA ALA A 119 -0.67 3.00 16.67
C ALA A 119 0.77 2.48 16.56
N VAL A 120 1.75 3.26 17.00
CA VAL A 120 3.17 2.85 16.98
C VAL A 120 3.40 1.62 17.86
N ALA A 121 2.81 1.56 19.06
CA ALA A 121 2.93 0.39 19.93
C ALA A 121 2.38 -0.88 19.25
N LEU A 122 1.20 -0.79 18.65
CA LEU A 122 0.57 -1.91 17.93
C LEU A 122 1.34 -2.31 16.68
N PHE A 123 1.86 -1.34 15.91
CA PHE A 123 2.72 -1.66 14.78
C PHE A 123 4.01 -2.33 15.21
N LYS A 124 4.62 -1.95 16.34
CA LYS A 124 5.82 -2.64 16.86
C LYS A 124 5.53 -4.10 17.20
N LEU A 125 4.46 -4.37 17.95
CA LEU A 125 4.05 -5.75 18.28
C LEU A 125 3.82 -6.60 17.03
N SER A 126 3.23 -6.01 15.98
CA SER A 126 2.99 -6.69 14.71
C SER A 126 4.28 -6.90 13.90
N ALA A 127 5.14 -5.88 13.86
CA ALA A 127 6.39 -5.88 13.11
C ALA A 127 7.45 -6.83 13.70
N GLU A 128 7.46 -7.00 15.03
CA GLU A 128 8.27 -7.98 15.76
C GLU A 128 7.87 -9.43 15.45
N GLN A 129 6.63 -9.63 14.98
CA GLN A 129 6.13 -10.90 14.46
C GLN A 129 6.26 -10.99 12.93
N GLU A 130 7.23 -10.27 12.37
CA GLU A 130 7.56 -10.28 10.94
C GLU A 130 6.43 -9.79 10.02
N ASN A 131 5.45 -9.04 10.51
CA ASN A 131 4.44 -8.46 9.63
C ASN A 131 5.05 -7.33 8.77
N GLN A 132 5.35 -7.64 7.51
CA GLN A 132 5.93 -6.69 6.56
C GLN A 132 5.14 -5.37 6.42
N PHE A 133 3.80 -5.40 6.52
CA PHE A 133 3.01 -4.18 6.41
C PHE A 133 3.16 -3.26 7.62
N ALA A 134 3.31 -3.84 8.82
CA ALA A 134 3.57 -3.08 10.04
C ALA A 134 5.00 -2.56 10.08
N GLN A 135 5.98 -3.35 9.63
CA GLN A 135 7.36 -2.92 9.45
C GLN A 135 7.45 -1.73 8.48
N TYR A 136 6.82 -1.82 7.32
CA TYR A 136 6.73 -0.69 6.39
C TYR A 136 6.06 0.54 7.03
N ALA A 137 4.94 0.36 7.75
CA ALA A 137 4.25 1.46 8.41
C ALA A 137 5.12 2.17 9.46
N LEU A 138 5.86 1.42 10.29
CA LEU A 138 6.82 2.00 11.25
C LEU A 138 7.96 2.71 10.54
N GLY A 139 8.53 2.06 9.53
CA GLY A 139 9.60 2.62 8.70
C GLY A 139 9.21 3.99 8.16
N LYS A 140 7.99 4.08 7.62
CA LYS A 140 7.42 5.33 7.11
C LYS A 140 7.21 6.38 8.20
N LEU A 141 6.64 6.00 9.34
CA LEU A 141 6.37 6.92 10.46
C LEU A 141 7.67 7.54 10.99
N TYR A 142 8.70 6.71 11.21
CA TYR A 142 10.00 7.17 11.68
C TYR A 142 10.76 8.00 10.64
N LEU A 143 10.63 7.67 9.35
CA LEU A 143 11.31 8.39 8.27
C LEU A 143 10.82 9.84 8.17
N PHE A 144 9.50 10.04 8.23
CA PHE A 144 8.91 11.37 8.08
C PHE A 144 8.83 12.14 9.40
N GLY A 145 8.73 11.44 10.54
CA GLY A 145 8.65 12.09 11.85
C GLY A 145 7.40 12.95 12.02
N GLU A 146 6.29 12.54 11.40
CA GLU A 146 5.01 13.21 11.55
C GLU A 146 4.32 12.67 12.81
N GLU A 147 4.03 13.58 13.75
CA GLU A 147 3.36 13.27 15.03
C GLU A 147 4.19 12.40 15.99
N ILE A 148 5.33 11.86 15.53
CA ILE A 148 6.36 11.21 16.34
C ILE A 148 7.74 11.77 15.99
N PRO A 149 8.74 11.73 16.89
CA PRO A 149 10.09 12.12 16.55
C PRO A 149 10.64 11.33 15.37
N LYS A 150 11.26 12.05 14.43
CA LYS A 150 11.98 11.46 13.30
C LYS A 150 13.16 10.63 13.79
N ASP A 151 13.31 9.44 13.22
CA ASP A 151 14.40 8.50 13.52
C ASP A 151 14.78 7.73 12.25
N VAL A 152 15.78 8.23 11.54
CA VAL A 152 16.19 7.67 10.24
C VAL A 152 16.79 6.27 10.41
N GLU A 153 17.49 5.99 11.51
CA GLU A 153 18.08 4.68 11.76
C GLU A 153 16.99 3.63 12.00
N ALA A 154 16.00 3.94 12.84
CA ALA A 154 14.83 3.08 13.04
C ALA A 154 14.03 2.92 11.73
N ALA A 155 13.91 3.99 10.94
CA ALA A 155 13.24 3.94 9.65
C ALA A 155 13.91 2.95 8.69
N VAL A 156 15.23 3.06 8.50
CA VAL A 156 16.02 2.16 7.66
C VAL A 156 15.90 0.73 8.17
N LYS A 157 16.02 0.49 9.48
CA LYS A 157 15.88 -0.84 10.06
C LYS A 157 14.55 -1.50 9.69
N TRP A 158 13.43 -0.82 9.90
CA TRP A 158 12.11 -1.39 9.63
C TRP A 158 11.80 -1.48 8.13
N LEU A 159 12.24 -0.52 7.33
CA LEU A 159 12.09 -0.57 5.88
C LEU A 159 12.90 -1.72 5.28
N SER A 160 14.13 -1.95 5.74
CA SER A 160 14.96 -3.09 5.31
C SER A 160 14.30 -4.42 5.64
N ALA A 161 13.84 -4.61 6.88
CA ALA A 161 13.13 -5.83 7.28
C ALA A 161 11.87 -6.10 6.43
N SER A 162 11.13 -5.04 6.08
CA SER A 162 9.98 -5.16 5.20
C SER A 162 10.37 -5.46 3.74
N ALA A 163 11.44 -4.84 3.25
CA ALA A 163 11.93 -4.99 1.88
C ALA A 163 12.53 -6.39 1.62
N GLU A 164 13.15 -6.99 2.63
CA GLU A 164 13.65 -8.38 2.62
C GLU A 164 12.50 -9.41 2.46
N GLN A 165 11.30 -9.06 2.91
CA GLN A 165 10.07 -9.83 2.70
C GLN A 165 9.34 -9.46 1.40
N GLU A 166 10.08 -8.90 0.43
CA GLU A 166 9.59 -8.52 -0.90
C GLU A 166 8.50 -7.42 -0.89
N ASN A 167 8.36 -6.65 0.19
CA ASN A 167 7.42 -5.54 0.20
C ASN A 167 7.83 -4.46 -0.82
N SER A 168 7.12 -4.38 -1.94
CA SER A 168 7.48 -3.46 -3.03
C SER A 168 7.45 -1.98 -2.60
N PHE A 169 6.59 -1.58 -1.66
CA PHE A 169 6.56 -0.20 -1.16
C PHE A 169 7.76 0.12 -0.26
N ALA A 170 8.18 -0.82 0.57
CA ALA A 170 9.39 -0.66 1.38
C ALA A 170 10.66 -0.65 0.51
N GLN A 171 10.76 -1.56 -0.45
CA GLN A 171 11.84 -1.58 -1.46
C GLN A 171 11.92 -0.26 -2.22
N TYR A 172 10.78 0.27 -2.68
CA TYR A 172 10.72 1.58 -3.33
C TYR A 172 11.24 2.70 -2.43
N THR A 173 10.73 2.75 -1.19
CA THR A 173 11.06 3.82 -0.23
C THR A 173 12.53 3.79 0.14
N LEU A 174 13.06 2.62 0.48
CA LEU A 174 14.45 2.42 0.84
C LEU A 174 15.39 2.64 -0.35
N GLY A 175 14.99 2.16 -1.54
CA GLY A 175 15.75 2.36 -2.77
C GLY A 175 15.89 3.84 -3.12
N LYS A 176 14.79 4.60 -3.02
CA LYS A 176 14.81 6.05 -3.19
C LYS A 176 15.70 6.74 -2.15
N LEU A 177 15.63 6.31 -0.89
CA LEU A 177 16.43 6.88 0.21
C LEU A 177 17.94 6.77 -0.07
N TYR A 178 18.39 5.59 -0.52
CA TYR A 178 19.79 5.36 -0.88
C TYR A 178 20.24 6.09 -2.15
N VAL A 179 19.41 6.14 -3.20
CA VAL A 179 19.74 6.89 -4.42
C VAL A 179 19.86 8.39 -4.16
N GLU A 180 18.96 8.96 -3.35
CA GLU A 180 18.99 10.38 -3.03
C GLU A 180 20.14 10.75 -2.08
N GLY A 181 20.42 9.90 -1.09
CA GLY A 181 21.54 10.09 -0.16
C GLY A 181 21.45 11.33 0.74
N LYS A 182 20.25 11.87 0.94
CA LYS A 182 20.05 13.09 1.76
C LYS A 182 20.06 12.81 3.26
N GLU A 183 19.47 11.68 3.66
CA GLU A 183 19.26 11.32 5.07
C GLU A 183 20.12 10.13 5.50
N VAL A 184 20.60 9.37 4.52
CA VAL A 184 21.48 8.22 4.67
C VAL A 184 22.67 8.38 3.72
N PRO A 185 23.82 7.75 3.98
CA PRO A 185 24.91 7.70 3.00
C PRO A 185 24.41 7.24 1.64
N LYS A 186 24.75 8.00 0.59
CA LYS A 186 24.33 7.69 -0.78
C LYS A 186 24.90 6.34 -1.21
N ASP A 187 24.03 5.44 -1.67
CA ASP A 187 24.39 4.14 -2.23
C ASP A 187 23.49 3.86 -3.45
N VAL A 188 23.95 4.32 -4.62
CA VAL A 188 23.18 4.22 -5.86
C VAL A 188 23.00 2.77 -6.28
N GLU A 189 24.01 1.91 -6.07
CA GLU A 189 23.94 0.51 -6.49
C GLU A 189 22.87 -0.25 -5.71
N THR A 190 22.90 -0.18 -4.39
CA THR A 190 21.87 -0.81 -3.54
C THR A 190 20.50 -0.18 -3.80
N GLY A 191 20.45 1.14 -3.95
CA GLY A 191 19.23 1.87 -4.26
C GLY A 191 18.56 1.41 -5.55
N LEU A 192 19.33 1.22 -6.62
CA LEU A 192 18.83 0.72 -7.90
C LEU A 192 18.37 -0.73 -7.84
N LYS A 193 19.06 -1.60 -7.10
CA LYS A 193 18.64 -3.00 -6.91
C LYS A 193 17.26 -3.06 -6.25
N LEU A 194 17.06 -2.29 -5.18
CA LEU A 194 15.77 -2.20 -4.49
C LEU A 194 14.67 -1.59 -5.36
N LEU A 195 14.97 -0.51 -6.08
CA LEU A 195 14.01 0.10 -7.01
C LEU A 195 13.62 -0.87 -8.13
N THR A 196 14.58 -1.62 -8.68
CA THR A 196 14.33 -2.62 -9.73
C THR A 196 13.44 -3.74 -9.21
N ALA A 197 13.77 -4.32 -8.06
CA ALA A 197 12.94 -5.35 -7.43
C ALA A 197 11.50 -4.89 -7.17
N SER A 198 11.32 -3.64 -6.71
CA SER A 198 9.99 -3.05 -6.53
C SER A 198 9.25 -2.87 -7.87
N ALA A 199 9.95 -2.38 -8.89
CA ALA A 199 9.38 -2.09 -10.22
C ALA A 199 8.96 -3.37 -10.97
N GLU A 200 9.72 -4.45 -10.83
CA GLU A 200 9.43 -5.78 -11.40
C GLU A 200 8.16 -6.41 -10.80
N GLN A 201 7.85 -6.09 -9.54
CA GLN A 201 6.58 -6.45 -8.90
C GLN A 201 5.39 -5.58 -9.35
N GLY A 202 5.59 -4.66 -10.31
CA GLY A 202 4.56 -3.79 -10.85
C GLY A 202 4.39 -2.48 -10.09
N ASN A 203 5.27 -2.14 -9.13
CA ASN A 203 5.14 -0.88 -8.39
C ASN A 203 5.33 0.34 -9.32
N GLN A 204 4.22 1.02 -9.63
CA GLN A 204 4.18 2.17 -10.52
C GLN A 204 5.18 3.28 -10.14
N PHE A 205 5.40 3.50 -8.84
CA PHE A 205 6.29 4.55 -8.33
C PHE A 205 7.76 4.21 -8.54
N ALA A 206 8.14 2.94 -8.33
CA ALA A 206 9.50 2.47 -8.60
C ALA A 206 9.81 2.48 -10.09
N GLN A 207 8.88 2.04 -10.93
CA GLN A 207 8.99 2.13 -12.39
C GLN A 207 9.20 3.58 -12.84
N PHE A 208 8.41 4.53 -12.33
CA PHE A 208 8.60 5.94 -12.64
C PHE A 208 9.97 6.47 -12.21
N GLN A 209 10.40 6.10 -11.00
CA GLN A 209 11.66 6.56 -10.44
C GLN A 209 12.87 6.02 -11.23
N LEU A 210 12.88 4.74 -11.62
CA LEU A 210 13.90 4.17 -12.50
C LEU A 210 13.90 4.87 -13.86
N GLY A 211 12.71 5.07 -14.43
CA GLY A 211 12.54 5.80 -15.68
C GLY A 211 13.20 7.18 -15.64
N LYS A 212 12.97 7.94 -14.56
CA LYS A 212 13.63 9.23 -14.33
C LYS A 212 15.13 9.13 -14.16
N ILE A 213 15.63 8.16 -13.39
CA ILE A 213 17.06 8.00 -13.12
C ILE A 213 17.83 7.76 -14.43
N TYR A 214 17.37 6.80 -15.25
CA TYR A 214 18.00 6.50 -16.54
C TYR A 214 17.81 7.61 -17.57
N LEU A 215 16.69 8.35 -17.52
CA LEU A 215 16.48 9.50 -18.42
C LEU A 215 17.41 10.68 -18.07
N ALA A 216 17.58 10.94 -16.78
CA ALA A 216 18.39 12.06 -16.29
C ALA A 216 19.89 11.81 -16.46
N GLY A 217 20.34 10.56 -16.32
CA GLY A 217 21.76 10.19 -16.45
C GLY A 217 22.67 10.85 -15.40
N LYS A 218 22.13 11.25 -14.24
CA LYS A 218 22.89 11.94 -13.17
C LYS A 218 23.54 10.96 -12.21
N GLU A 219 22.79 9.96 -11.77
CA GLU A 219 23.25 8.94 -10.83
C GLU A 219 23.87 7.73 -11.54
N VAL A 220 23.51 7.52 -12.81
CA VAL A 220 23.97 6.44 -13.69
C VAL A 220 24.19 6.98 -15.10
N GLU A 221 24.85 6.21 -15.97
CA GLU A 221 24.89 6.54 -17.40
C GLU A 221 23.47 6.65 -17.97
N GLN A 222 23.26 7.65 -18.83
CA GLN A 222 21.96 7.86 -19.45
C GLN A 222 21.62 6.68 -20.36
N ASP A 223 20.45 6.08 -20.14
CA ASP A 223 19.92 5.01 -20.98
C ASP A 223 18.47 5.32 -21.33
N LYS A 224 18.27 5.86 -22.53
CA LYS A 224 16.94 6.20 -23.04
C LYS A 224 16.06 4.97 -23.25
N ALA A 225 16.63 3.80 -23.57
CA ALA A 225 15.85 2.60 -23.80
C ALA A 225 15.29 2.06 -22.48
N LEU A 226 16.11 1.98 -21.44
CA LEU A 226 15.66 1.63 -20.08
C LEU A 226 14.71 2.68 -19.51
N ALA A 227 14.97 3.97 -19.76
CA ALA A 227 14.05 5.03 -19.38
C ALA A 227 12.66 4.82 -20.01
N THR A 228 12.61 4.63 -21.34
CA THR A 228 11.35 4.38 -22.06
C THR A 228 10.65 3.14 -21.53
N HIS A 229 11.37 2.05 -21.30
CA HIS A 229 10.81 0.81 -20.78
C HIS A 229 10.07 1.04 -19.44
N TRP A 230 10.76 1.59 -18.45
CA TRP A 230 10.20 1.79 -17.12
C TRP A 230 9.12 2.87 -17.09
N LEU A 231 9.29 3.98 -17.82
CA LEU A 231 8.27 5.01 -17.93
C LEU A 231 7.00 4.48 -18.61
N SER A 232 7.13 3.62 -19.63
CA SER A 232 5.98 3.03 -20.32
C SER A 232 5.15 2.15 -19.40
N LEU A 233 5.80 1.33 -18.56
CA LEU A 233 5.11 0.50 -17.56
C LEU A 233 4.37 1.36 -16.54
N SER A 234 5.00 2.44 -16.06
CA SER A 234 4.37 3.36 -15.11
C SER A 234 3.18 4.12 -15.74
N ALA A 235 3.35 4.58 -16.99
CA ALA A 235 2.35 5.28 -17.77
C ALA A 235 1.12 4.42 -18.08
N ALA A 236 1.32 3.13 -18.37
CA ALA A 236 0.25 2.17 -18.61
C ALA A 236 -0.66 1.97 -17.37
N GLN A 237 -0.13 2.22 -16.18
CA GLN A 237 -0.87 2.23 -14.92
C GLN A 237 -1.53 3.61 -14.61
N GLY A 238 -1.45 4.57 -15.54
CA GLY A 238 -2.08 5.89 -15.41
C GLY A 238 -1.18 7.00 -14.84
N ASN A 239 0.15 6.82 -14.79
CA ASN A 239 1.06 7.87 -14.32
C ASN A 239 1.22 8.96 -15.38
N GLU A 240 0.54 10.10 -15.19
CA GLU A 240 0.56 11.24 -16.11
C GLU A 240 1.95 11.89 -16.23
N TYR A 241 2.79 11.83 -15.19
CA TYR A 241 4.17 12.32 -15.26
C TYR A 241 5.04 11.42 -16.13
N ALA A 242 4.83 10.11 -16.07
CA ALA A 242 5.54 9.17 -16.94
C ALA A 242 5.12 9.38 -18.40
N GLN A 243 3.83 9.60 -18.66
CA GLN A 243 3.32 9.95 -19.99
C GLN A 243 3.94 11.26 -20.53
N LEU A 244 4.01 12.30 -19.69
CA LEU A 244 4.63 13.57 -20.07
C LEU A 244 6.12 13.41 -20.39
N LEU A 245 6.86 12.64 -19.58
CA LEU A 245 8.28 12.39 -19.84
C LEU A 245 8.48 11.60 -21.13
N LEU A 246 7.67 10.58 -21.41
CA LEU A 246 7.71 9.86 -22.69
C LEU A 246 7.43 10.78 -23.88
N GLU A 247 6.44 11.67 -23.76
CA GLU A 247 6.09 12.62 -24.83
C GLU A 247 7.23 13.62 -25.09
N LYS A 248 7.94 14.03 -24.05
CA LYS A 248 8.95 15.11 -24.09
C LYS A 248 10.39 14.61 -24.00
N MET A 249 10.65 13.30 -24.01
CA MET A 249 11.99 12.78 -23.69
C MET A 249 13.09 13.20 -24.68
N ASP A 250 12.72 13.50 -25.92
CA ASP A 250 13.62 14.02 -26.96
C ASP A 250 13.51 15.54 -27.14
N ALA A 251 12.67 16.21 -26.35
CA ALA A 251 12.59 17.66 -26.34
C ALA A 251 13.81 18.24 -25.63
N THR A 252 14.31 19.38 -26.12
CA THR A 252 15.41 20.13 -25.51
C THR A 252 15.12 20.57 -24.06
N GLU A 253 13.84 20.62 -23.68
CA GLU A 253 13.40 21.06 -22.36
C GLU A 253 13.21 19.92 -21.36
N VAL A 254 13.51 18.66 -21.73
CA VAL A 254 13.33 17.50 -20.83
C VAL A 254 14.07 17.68 -19.50
N GLU A 255 15.26 18.29 -19.53
CA GLU A 255 16.03 18.62 -18.33
C GLU A 255 15.30 19.62 -17.43
N ILE A 256 14.67 20.65 -18.02
CA ILE A 256 13.86 21.64 -17.30
C ILE A 256 12.66 20.95 -16.65
N ILE A 257 11.99 20.05 -17.38
CA ILE A 257 10.85 19.27 -16.85
C ILE A 257 11.29 18.44 -15.64
N LEU A 258 12.42 17.75 -15.73
CA LEU A 258 12.99 16.96 -14.62
C LEU A 258 13.35 17.85 -13.41
N ILE A 259 13.92 19.04 -13.64
CA ILE A 259 14.22 20.01 -12.57
C ILE A 259 12.94 20.50 -11.89
N LEU A 260 11.92 20.88 -12.68
CA LEU A 260 10.64 21.32 -12.14
C LEU A 260 10.00 20.22 -11.29
N MET A 261 9.95 18.98 -11.79
CA MET A 261 9.45 17.83 -11.01
C MET A 261 10.19 17.66 -9.67
N GLN A 262 11.51 17.87 -9.66
CA GLN A 262 12.29 17.79 -8.42
C GLN A 262 11.89 18.91 -7.43
N LEU A 263 11.73 20.15 -7.91
CA LEU A 263 11.33 21.30 -7.09
C LEU A 263 9.91 21.15 -6.51
N PHE A 264 8.98 20.60 -7.30
CA PHE A 264 7.63 20.31 -6.82
C PHE A 264 7.61 19.24 -5.74
N SER A 265 8.42 18.18 -5.90
CA SER A 265 8.49 17.14 -4.88
C SER A 265 9.05 17.64 -3.55
N THR A 266 10.03 18.56 -3.56
CA THR A 266 10.57 19.18 -2.34
C THR A 266 9.61 20.18 -1.71
N GLN A 267 8.88 20.97 -2.50
CA GLN A 267 7.85 21.89 -1.97
C GLN A 267 6.67 21.15 -1.34
N ASN A 268 6.17 20.08 -1.98
CA ASN A 268 5.06 19.31 -1.40
C ASN A 268 5.45 18.56 -0.12
N GLN A 269 6.69 18.08 -0.01
CA GLN A 269 7.21 17.53 1.26
C GLN A 269 7.21 18.57 2.39
N SER A 270 7.32 19.87 2.08
CA SER A 270 7.29 20.94 3.09
C SER A 270 5.87 21.44 3.44
N GLN A 271 4.86 21.16 2.61
CA GLN A 271 3.51 21.74 2.72
C GLN A 271 2.43 20.71 3.05
N ASN A 272 2.59 19.43 2.67
CA ASN A 272 1.60 18.37 2.84
C ASN A 272 2.22 17.16 3.55
N HIS A 273 2.44 17.30 4.85
CA HIS A 273 2.98 16.21 5.67
C HIS A 273 1.94 15.06 5.78
N SER A 274 0.66 15.33 6.07
CA SER A 274 -0.35 14.28 6.31
C SER A 274 -0.83 13.43 5.10
N ARG A 275 -0.35 13.68 3.87
CA ARG A 275 -0.75 12.92 2.66
C ARG A 275 0.43 12.77 1.70
N ASN A 276 1.38 11.89 2.02
CA ASN A 276 2.40 11.46 1.06
C ASN A 276 1.84 10.43 0.05
N TYR A 277 0.84 10.85 -0.74
CA TYR A 277 0.70 10.41 -2.12
C TYR A 277 1.38 11.49 -2.98
N PRO A 278 2.32 11.16 -3.88
CA PRO A 278 2.82 12.16 -4.81
C PRO A 278 1.64 12.60 -5.68
N LEU A 279 1.35 13.90 -5.61
CA LEU A 279 0.51 14.71 -6.48
C LEU A 279 -0.64 13.91 -7.16
N SER A 280 -1.84 13.99 -6.59
CA SER A 280 -3.07 13.42 -7.17
C SER A 280 -3.19 13.76 -8.67
N ARG A 281 -4.04 13.05 -9.44
CA ARG A 281 -4.33 13.38 -10.85
C ARG A 281 -4.48 14.89 -11.10
N LEU A 282 -5.10 15.61 -10.17
CA LEU A 282 -5.26 17.07 -10.17
C LEU A 282 -3.93 17.84 -10.16
N GLU A 283 -2.96 17.37 -9.41
CA GLU A 283 -1.65 17.96 -9.29
C GLU A 283 -0.69 17.57 -10.44
N GLY A 284 -0.91 16.41 -11.06
CA GLY A 284 -0.35 16.03 -12.38
C GLY A 284 -0.76 17.00 -13.47
N HIS A 285 -2.06 17.25 -13.57
CA HIS A 285 -2.63 18.29 -14.41
C HIS A 285 -2.10 19.69 -14.07
N ALA A 286 -2.05 20.08 -12.79
CA ALA A 286 -1.55 21.40 -12.41
C ALA A 286 -0.07 21.63 -12.76
N LEU A 287 0.78 20.61 -12.64
CA LEU A 287 2.17 20.70 -13.11
C LEU A 287 2.23 20.80 -14.63
N ARG A 288 1.40 20.03 -15.34
CA ARG A 288 1.30 20.08 -16.80
C ARG A 288 0.88 21.47 -17.28
N GLU A 289 -0.16 22.05 -16.68
CA GLU A 289 -0.61 23.43 -16.93
C GLU A 289 0.49 24.44 -16.63
N LYS A 290 1.18 24.33 -15.49
CA LYS A 290 2.26 25.27 -15.15
C LYS A 290 3.48 25.15 -16.06
N ILE A 291 3.81 23.94 -16.54
CA ILE A 291 4.86 23.72 -17.55
C ILE A 291 4.43 24.34 -18.89
N LEU A 292 3.15 24.26 -19.26
CA LEU A 292 2.60 24.91 -20.46
C LEU A 292 2.60 26.44 -20.31
N ASP A 293 2.17 26.98 -19.18
CA ASP A 293 2.16 28.42 -18.88
C ASP A 293 3.57 29.03 -18.94
N LEU A 294 4.58 28.33 -18.41
CA LEU A 294 5.97 28.78 -18.46
C LEU A 294 6.54 28.81 -19.89
N LYS A 295 6.00 28.01 -20.82
CA LYS A 295 6.41 28.00 -22.23
C LYS A 295 5.74 29.07 -23.08
N PHE A 296 4.48 29.41 -22.77
CA PHE A 296 3.67 30.27 -23.62
C PHE A 296 3.53 31.71 -23.11
N GLY A 297 4.06 32.03 -21.93
CA GLY A 297 3.90 33.34 -21.33
C GLY A 297 2.45 33.59 -20.91
N SER A 298 2.26 34.36 -19.83
CA SER A 298 0.95 34.80 -19.37
C SER A 298 0.23 35.62 -20.46
N GLY A 299 -0.49 34.96 -21.37
CA GLY A 299 -1.13 35.64 -22.49
C GLY A 299 -1.49 34.81 -23.72
N MET A 300 -2.04 33.60 -23.58
CA MET A 300 -2.85 33.01 -24.65
C MET A 300 -4.13 32.40 -24.10
N ASN A 301 -5.23 33.11 -24.38
CA ASN A 301 -6.59 32.71 -24.05
C ASN A 301 -6.97 31.57 -25.01
N TRP A 302 -7.04 30.33 -24.52
CA TRP A 302 -7.59 29.23 -25.30
C TRP A 302 -9.10 29.40 -25.39
N ASP A 303 -9.56 29.68 -26.61
CA ASP A 303 -10.96 29.71 -26.97
C ASP A 303 -11.64 28.41 -26.52
N LYS A 304 -12.76 28.53 -25.79
CA LYS A 304 -13.52 27.39 -25.28
C LYS A 304 -14.21 26.69 -26.46
N GLY A 305 -13.45 25.82 -27.11
CA GLY A 305 -13.93 24.90 -28.13
C GLY A 305 -14.79 23.80 -27.52
N GLN A 306 -16.06 23.88 -27.86
CA GLN A 306 -17.21 23.09 -27.43
C GLN A 306 -17.06 21.56 -27.50
N GLY A 307 -17.80 20.88 -26.62
CA GLY A 307 -18.47 19.63 -26.95
C GLY A 307 -18.16 18.47 -26.03
N TYR A 308 -19.00 18.26 -25.01
CA TYR A 308 -19.72 17.00 -24.77
C TYR A 308 -20.89 17.31 -23.83
N GLU A 309 -22.04 17.63 -24.42
CA GLU A 309 -23.34 17.44 -23.76
C GLU A 309 -23.72 15.95 -23.90
N ARG A 310 -24.17 15.40 -22.75
CA ARG A 310 -24.83 14.10 -22.50
C ARG A 310 -23.94 12.86 -22.39
#